data_AF-A0A5K3FRH0-F1
#
_entry.id   AF-A0A5K3FRH0-F1
#
_cell.length_a   1.000
_cell.length_b   1.000
_cell.length_c   1.000
_cell.angle_alpha   90.00
_cell.angle_beta   90.00
_cell.angle_gamma   90.00
#
_symmetry.space_group_name_H-M   'P 1'
#
loop_
_entity.id
_entity.type
_entity.pdbx_description
1 polymer ?
#
loop_
_entity_poly.entity_id
_entity_poly.type
_entity_poly.pdbx_seq_one_letter_code
_entity_poly.pdbx_strand_id
1 'polypeptide(L)'
;MYNATTYKLAMEWPQSPISMGFKCSNMAQIVALNSTPRVEFSFTGLQVQPFGISDGIFTEATDCIGFLSSEILSSLLVTFLLLGIFTYGLVMVMGIQTNDSFDDPKHKVTQIFGTTD
;
A
#
# COMPACT_ATOMS: atom_id res chain seq x y z
N MET A 1 7.36 44.63 -31.77
CA MET A 1 7.63 44.92 -30.35
C MET A 1 6.77 43.99 -29.53
N TYR A 2 7.30 42.86 -29.06
CA TYR A 2 6.56 41.95 -28.18
C TYR A 2 6.73 42.44 -26.75
N ASN A 3 5.65 42.83 -26.10
CA ASN A 3 5.69 43.25 -24.70
C ASN A 3 5.86 41.99 -23.86
N ALA A 4 7.07 41.75 -23.35
CA ALA A 4 7.40 40.54 -22.61
C ALA A 4 6.90 40.67 -21.17
N THR A 5 5.61 40.36 -20.95
CA THR A 5 5.06 40.19 -19.61
C THR A 5 5.48 38.82 -19.06
N THR A 6 6.31 38.83 -18.01
CA THR A 6 6.75 37.59 -17.34
C THR A 6 5.71 37.17 -16.30
N TYR A 7 5.10 36.00 -16.49
CA TYR A 7 4.20 35.40 -15.50
C TYR A 7 4.97 34.38 -14.64
N LYS A 8 4.68 34.36 -13.34
CA LYS A 8 5.23 33.33 -12.44
C LYS A 8 4.46 32.04 -12.63
N LEU A 9 5.15 30.90 -12.55
CA LEU A 9 4.57 29.57 -12.60
C LEU A 9 4.42 29.02 -11.19
N ALA A 10 3.27 28.43 -10.86
CA ALA A 10 3.07 27.70 -9.61
C ALA A 10 3.55 26.27 -9.82
N MET A 11 4.81 25.98 -9.47
CA MET A 11 5.34 24.62 -9.45
C MET A 11 6.20 24.42 -8.20
N GLU A 12 5.90 23.37 -7.46
CA GLU A 12 6.76 22.89 -6.37
C GLU A 12 7.67 21.79 -6.92
N TRP A 13 8.98 21.96 -6.77
CA TRP A 13 9.96 21.01 -7.30
C TRP A 13 10.22 19.90 -6.28
N PRO A 14 10.07 18.63 -6.69
CA PRO A 14 10.42 17.50 -5.84
C PRO A 14 11.93 17.49 -5.57
N GLN A 15 12.30 17.26 -4.32
CA GLN A 15 13.70 17.22 -3.90
C GLN A 15 14.31 15.87 -4.32
N SER A 16 15.23 15.88 -5.28
CA SER A 16 15.96 14.69 -5.75
C SER A 16 17.46 14.82 -5.44
N PRO A 17 18.17 13.72 -5.08
CA PRO A 17 19.62 13.72 -4.92
C PRO A 17 20.35 14.16 -6.21
N ILE A 18 21.48 14.84 -6.07
CA ILE A 18 22.29 15.34 -7.20
C ILE A 18 22.90 14.25 -8.09
N SER A 19 22.95 13.01 -7.60
CA SER A 19 23.54 11.86 -8.29
C SER A 19 22.53 11.05 -9.10
N MET A 20 21.25 11.42 -9.09
CA MET A 20 20.17 10.68 -9.74
C MET A 20 19.30 11.62 -10.58
N GLY A 21 18.78 11.11 -11.69
CA GLY A 21 17.77 11.81 -12.47
C GLY A 21 16.44 11.85 -11.72
N PHE A 22 15.56 12.75 -12.12
CA PHE A 22 14.16 12.73 -11.73
C PHE A 22 13.30 12.46 -12.96
N LYS A 23 12.35 11.53 -12.84
CA LYS A 23 11.44 11.16 -13.92
C LYS A 23 10.00 11.18 -13.41
N CYS A 24 9.09 11.72 -14.20
CA CYS A 24 7.67 11.64 -13.90
C CYS A 24 6.85 11.53 -15.18
N SER A 25 5.96 10.54 -15.24
CA SER A 25 5.04 10.35 -16.37
C SER A 25 3.73 11.13 -16.23
N ASN A 26 3.38 11.60 -15.04
CA ASN A 26 2.17 12.39 -14.84
C ASN A 26 2.49 13.52 -13.87
N MET A 27 2.89 14.66 -14.44
CA MET A 27 3.10 15.87 -13.65
C MET A 27 1.78 16.61 -13.50
N ALA A 28 1.61 17.23 -12.33
CA ALA A 28 0.53 18.18 -12.10
C ALA A 28 0.60 19.32 -13.13
N GLN A 29 -0.57 19.84 -13.51
CA GLN A 29 -0.66 20.95 -14.46
C GLN A 29 0.01 22.20 -13.87
N ILE A 30 0.92 22.79 -14.64
CA ILE A 30 1.58 24.03 -14.26
C ILE A 30 0.73 25.19 -14.76
N VAL A 31 0.29 26.04 -13.83
CA VAL A 31 -0.57 27.19 -14.13
C VAL A 31 0.24 28.48 -14.04
N ALA A 32 0.09 29.35 -15.04
CA ALA A 32 0.61 30.71 -14.99
C ALA A 32 -0.23 31.57 -14.03
N LEU A 33 0.38 32.08 -12.95
CA LEU A 33 -0.31 32.97 -12.02
C LEU A 33 -0.60 34.31 -12.71
N ASN A 34 -1.81 34.82 -12.49
CA ASN A 34 -2.23 36.15 -12.93
C ASN A 34 -2.16 36.37 -14.47
N SER A 35 -2.35 35.30 -15.25
CA SER A 35 -2.46 35.37 -16.71
C SER A 35 -3.92 35.37 -17.16
N THR A 36 -4.26 36.27 -18.08
CA THR A 36 -5.52 36.31 -18.82
C THR A 36 -5.20 36.34 -20.33
N PRO A 37 -5.47 35.28 -21.11
CA PRO A 37 -6.13 34.02 -20.76
C PRO A 37 -5.31 33.14 -19.79
N ARG A 38 -5.99 32.22 -19.11
CA ARG A 38 -5.33 31.20 -18.29
C ARG A 38 -4.53 30.28 -19.21
N VAL A 39 -3.23 30.16 -18.94
CA VAL A 39 -2.33 29.29 -19.68
C VAL A 39 -1.92 28.16 -18.73
N GLU A 40 -2.18 26.93 -19.17
CA GLU A 40 -1.89 25.71 -18.43
C GLU A 40 -0.95 24.85 -19.27
N PHE A 41 0.07 24.28 -18.63
CA PHE A 41 1.01 23.36 -19.24
C PHE A 41 0.86 21.98 -18.59
N SER A 42 0.62 20.96 -19.41
CA SER A 42 0.65 19.57 -18.98
C SER A 42 1.87 18.87 -19.60
N PHE A 43 2.67 18.25 -18.74
CA PHE A 43 3.79 17.41 -19.17
C PHE A 43 3.36 15.95 -19.01
N THR A 44 3.24 15.22 -20.12
CA THR A 44 2.95 13.78 -20.14
C THR A 44 4.15 12.92 -19.79
N GLY A 45 5.33 13.52 -19.67
CA GLY A 45 6.58 12.84 -19.40
C GLY A 45 7.71 13.85 -19.34
N LEU A 46 8.32 13.98 -18.17
CA LEU A 46 9.50 14.82 -17.99
C LEU A 46 10.56 14.02 -17.22
N GLN A 47 11.75 13.98 -17.81
CA GLN A 47 12.95 13.42 -17.22
C GLN A 47 14.00 14.52 -17.20
N VAL A 48 14.54 14.83 -16.03
CA VAL A 48 15.52 15.90 -15.84
C VAL A 48 16.65 15.43 -14.94
N GLN A 49 17.88 15.78 -15.31
CA GLN A 49 19.06 15.53 -14.50
C GLN A 49 19.97 16.76 -14.63
N PRO A 50 19.89 17.72 -13.69
CA PRO A 50 20.62 18.98 -13.82
C PRO A 50 22.12 18.83 -13.52
N PHE A 51 22.51 17.87 -12.70
CA PHE A 51 23.88 17.63 -12.26
C PHE A 51 24.20 16.13 -12.24
N GLY A 52 25.48 15.76 -12.22
CA GLY A 52 25.91 14.36 -12.07
C GLY A 52 25.72 13.47 -13.30
N ILE A 53 25.69 14.05 -14.51
CA ILE A 53 25.64 13.28 -15.77
C ILE A 53 27.04 12.68 -16.03
N SER A 54 27.13 11.35 -16.13
CA SER A 54 28.33 10.67 -16.63
C SER A 54 28.14 10.35 -18.10
N ASP A 55 29.14 10.64 -18.92
CA ASP A 55 29.21 10.24 -20.34
C ASP A 55 28.08 10.75 -21.25
N GLY A 56 27.37 11.80 -20.85
CA GLY A 56 26.25 12.37 -21.60
C GLY A 56 24.98 11.51 -21.58
N ILE A 57 24.92 10.50 -20.71
CA ILE A 57 23.78 9.60 -20.56
C ILE A 57 23.08 9.92 -19.23
N PHE A 58 21.74 9.95 -19.27
CA PHE A 58 20.95 10.06 -18.05
C PHE A 58 21.20 8.84 -17.17
N THR A 59 21.56 9.09 -15.92
CA THR A 59 21.77 8.06 -14.90
C THR A 59 20.42 7.57 -14.37
N GLU A 60 20.42 6.59 -13.47
CA GLU A 60 19.19 6.09 -12.85
C GLU A 60 18.30 7.24 -12.34
N ALA A 61 17.03 7.19 -12.75
CA ALA A 61 16.05 8.21 -12.41
C ALA A 61 15.16 7.73 -11.27
N THR A 62 14.94 8.62 -10.31
CA THR A 62 13.92 8.45 -9.28
C THR A 62 12.56 8.87 -9.85
N ASP A 63 11.58 7.98 -9.78
CA ASP A 63 10.23 8.29 -10.21
C ASP A 63 9.51 9.15 -9.15
N CYS A 64 8.60 10.02 -9.60
CA CYS A 64 7.78 10.89 -8.75
C CYS A 64 6.78 10.17 -7.83
N ILE A 65 6.68 8.85 -7.93
CA ILE A 65 5.83 8.00 -7.10
C ILE A 65 6.68 7.22 -6.10
N GLY A 66 6.30 7.26 -4.84
CA GLY A 66 6.91 6.39 -3.83
C GLY A 66 6.52 4.94 -4.09
N PHE A 67 7.50 4.02 -4.04
CA PHE A 67 7.26 2.57 -4.12
C PHE A 67 6.22 2.06 -3.10
N LEU A 68 6.10 2.74 -1.96
CA LEU A 68 5.12 2.49 -0.91
C LEU A 68 4.37 3.80 -0.62
N SER A 69 3.37 4.11 -1.45
CA SER A 69 2.53 5.28 -1.22
C SER A 69 1.79 5.19 0.12
N SER A 70 1.41 6.35 0.66
CA SER A 70 0.68 6.43 1.94
C SER A 70 -0.59 5.57 1.94
N GLU A 71 -1.27 5.48 0.80
CA GLU A 71 -2.49 4.69 0.62
C GLU A 71 -2.21 3.18 0.68
N ILE A 72 -1.18 2.71 -0.04
CA ILE A 72 -0.84 1.28 -0.09
C ILE A 72 -0.41 0.78 1.29
N LEU A 73 0.39 1.55 2.02
CA LEU A 73 0.83 1.17 3.37
C LEU A 73 -0.33 1.11 4.36
N SER A 74 -1.23 2.10 4.32
CA SER A 74 -2.41 2.12 5.19
C SER A 74 -3.31 0.91 4.91
N SER A 75 -3.55 0.59 3.63
CA SER A 75 -4.36 -0.56 3.26
C SER A 75 -3.70 -1.89 3.63
N LEU A 76 -2.40 -2.05 3.34
CA LEU A 76 -1.68 -3.28 3.62
C LEU A 76 -1.67 -3.59 5.13
N LEU A 77 -1.47 -2.57 5.96
CA LEU A 77 -1.48 -2.70 7.42
C LEU A 77 -2.85 -3.16 7.94
N VAL A 78 -3.93 -2.56 7.45
CA VAL A 78 -5.30 -2.92 7.86
C VAL A 78 -5.64 -4.35 7.41
N THR A 79 -5.30 -4.71 6.18
CA THR A 79 -5.50 -6.08 5.67
C THR A 79 -4.72 -7.10 6.49
N PHE A 80 -3.47 -6.81 6.84
CA PHE A 80 -2.66 -7.68 7.68
C PHE A 80 -3.26 -7.89 9.07
N LEU A 81 -3.78 -6.82 9.70
CA LEU A 81 -4.44 -6.91 11.01
C LEU A 81 -5.72 -7.75 10.94
N LEU A 82 -6.56 -7.55 9.92
CA LEU A 82 -7.77 -8.35 9.71
C LEU A 82 -7.45 -9.84 9.50
N LEU A 83 -6.41 -10.15 8.73
CA LEU A 83 -5.95 -11.53 8.55
C LEU A 83 -5.44 -12.14 9.87
N GLY A 84 -4.78 -11.35 10.72
CA GLY A 84 -4.35 -11.79 12.05
C GLY A 84 -5.53 -12.21 12.94
N ILE A 85 -6.58 -11.40 13.00
CA ILE A 85 -7.78 -11.73 13.80
C ILE A 85 -8.55 -12.91 13.17
N PHE A 86 -8.64 -12.95 11.84
CA PHE A 86 -9.32 -14.02 11.12
C PHE A 86 -8.64 -15.39 11.35
N THR A 87 -7.32 -15.45 11.23
CA THR A 87 -6.55 -16.68 11.47
C THR A 87 -6.65 -17.12 12.93
N TYR A 88 -6.61 -16.19 13.88
CA TYR A 88 -6.84 -16.50 15.29
C TYR A 88 -8.23 -17.12 15.53
N GLY A 89 -9.28 -16.52 14.96
CA GLY A 89 -10.63 -17.07 15.03
C GLY A 89 -10.74 -18.46 14.39
N LEU A 90 -10.13 -18.65 13.23
CA LEU A 90 -10.12 -19.92 12.50
C LEU A 90 -9.40 -21.03 13.29
N VAL A 91 -8.26 -20.73 13.92
CA VAL A 91 -7.55 -21.68 14.80
C VAL A 91 -8.40 -22.09 16.00
N MET A 92 -9.11 -21.15 16.63
CA MET A 92 -10.01 -21.45 17.74
C MET A 92 -11.16 -22.37 17.31
N VAL A 93 -11.72 -22.17 16.11
CA VAL A 93 -12.77 -23.04 15.56
C VAL A 93 -12.23 -24.44 15.24
N MET A 94 -11.04 -24.55 14.66
CA MET A 94 -10.39 -25.85 14.41
C MET A 94 -10.04 -26.60 15.70
N GLY A 95 -9.84 -25.88 16.80
CA GLY A 95 -9.53 -26.45 18.12
C GLY A 95 -10.75 -26.96 18.90
N ILE A 96 -11.98 -26.83 18.37
CA ILE A 96 -13.18 -27.34 19.04
C ILE A 96 -13.16 -28.87 19.01
N GLN A 97 -12.80 -29.48 20.14
CA GLN A 97 -12.99 -30.91 20.37
C GLN A 97 -14.46 -31.12 20.73
N THR A 98 -15.20 -31.80 19.86
CA THR A 98 -16.55 -32.28 20.18
C THR A 98 -16.40 -33.30 21.30
N ASN A 99 -17.10 -33.08 22.41
CA ASN A 99 -17.03 -33.95 23.57
C ASN A 99 -17.37 -35.40 23.18
N ASP A 100 -16.36 -36.26 23.18
CA ASP A 100 -16.49 -37.72 23.03
C ASP A 100 -16.90 -38.34 24.38
N SER A 101 -18.06 -37.99 24.93
CA SER A 101 -18.74 -38.87 25.90
C SER A 101 -20.14 -38.38 26.26
N PHE A 102 -21.14 -38.92 25.57
CA PHE A 102 -22.40 -39.22 26.22
C PHE A 102 -22.82 -40.63 25.79
N ASP A 103 -22.28 -41.65 26.47
CA ASP A 103 -22.72 -43.06 26.55
C ASP A 103 -21.67 -43.79 27.43
N ASP A 104 -21.92 -44.48 28.55
CA ASP A 104 -23.11 -45.16 29.08
C ASP A 104 -23.03 -45.36 30.61
N PRO A 105 -23.98 -44.89 31.44
CA PRO A 105 -24.22 -45.44 32.77
C PRO A 105 -25.26 -46.58 32.72
N LYS A 106 -24.96 -47.75 32.13
CA LYS A 106 -25.91 -48.89 32.23
C LYS A 106 -25.40 -50.33 32.34
N HIS A 107 -24.11 -50.60 32.48
CA HIS A 107 -23.63 -52.00 32.61
C HIS A 107 -23.23 -52.45 34.03
N LYS A 108 -23.46 -51.65 35.09
CA LYS A 108 -23.10 -52.03 36.47
C LYS A 108 -24.28 -52.30 37.41
N VAL A 109 -25.40 -52.84 36.87
CA VAL A 109 -26.54 -53.34 37.67
C VAL A 109 -27.04 -54.69 37.18
N THR A 110 -26.17 -55.66 36.95
CA THR A 110 -26.60 -57.08 36.84
C THR A 110 -25.51 -58.02 37.36
N GLN A 111 -25.09 -57.82 38.62
CA GLN A 111 -24.44 -58.86 39.43
C GLN A 111 -25.23 -59.16 40.72
N ILE A 112 -26.48 -58.68 40.83
CA ILE A 112 -27.32 -58.83 42.03
C ILE A 112 -28.43 -59.90 41.83
N PHE A 113 -28.57 -60.50 40.64
CA PHE A 113 -29.57 -61.55 40.41
C PHE A 113 -28.97 -62.72 39.63
N GLY A 114 -28.37 -63.66 40.36
CA GLY A 114 -27.80 -64.87 39.78
C GLY A 114 -27.10 -65.72 40.84
N THR A 115 -27.88 -66.65 41.39
CA THR A 115 -27.48 -67.87 42.09
C THR A 115 -26.88 -67.73 43.50
N THR A 116 -27.78 -67.61 44.47
CA THR A 116 -27.80 -68.55 45.60
C THR A 116 -27.89 -69.98 45.07
N ASP A 117 -26.87 -70.80 45.32
CA ASP A 117 -26.89 -72.22 45.72
C ASP A 117 -25.45 -72.74 45.81
#